data_AF-A0A1F9LSE7-F1
#
_entry.id   AF-A0A1F9LSE7-F1
#
_cell.length_a   1.000
_cell.length_b   1.000
_cell.length_c   1.000
_cell.angle_alpha   90.00
_cell.angle_beta   90.00
_cell.angle_gamma   90.00
#
_symmetry.space_group_name_H-M   'P 1'
#
loop_
_entity.id
_entity.type
_entity.pdbx_description
1 polymer ?
#
loop_
_entity_poly.entity_id
_entity_poly.type
_entity_poly.pdbx_seq_one_letter_code
_entity_poly.pdbx_strand_id
1 'polypeptide(L)'
;MKTKPAHISQADWDAVDSPELTPEDFAKMRPAREVLYEILPRETADELLTKKRGRPPTKTPKKSVNIRLAPDILAAFKSTGKGWQTRIDNALRDWLKGHKPA
;
A
#
# COMPACT_ATOMS: atom_id res chain seq x y z
N MET A 1 14.78 -2.68 -0.54
CA MET A 1 16.07 -2.09 -0.94
C MET A 1 15.77 -0.72 -1.53
N LYS A 2 16.31 0.38 -0.99
CA LYS A 2 16.01 1.74 -1.47
C LYS A 2 16.59 1.91 -2.87
N THR A 3 15.76 2.13 -3.87
CA THR A 3 16.20 2.44 -5.23
C THR A 3 16.49 3.92 -5.34
N LYS A 4 17.67 4.24 -5.88
CA LYS A 4 18.09 5.62 -6.14
C LYS A 4 17.21 6.26 -7.24
N PRO A 5 16.77 7.53 -7.08
CA PRO A 5 16.03 8.23 -8.13
C PRO A 5 16.88 8.49 -9.37
N ALA A 6 16.27 8.42 -10.56
CA ALA A 6 16.97 8.58 -11.85
C ALA A 6 17.62 9.97 -12.05
N HIS A 7 17.16 10.99 -11.33
CA HIS A 7 17.61 12.38 -11.47
C HIS A 7 18.70 12.79 -10.47
N ILE A 8 19.18 11.88 -9.62
CA ILE A 8 20.26 12.14 -8.65
C ILE A 8 21.53 11.42 -9.12
N SER A 9 22.72 12.00 -8.98
CA SER A 9 23.98 11.33 -9.36
C SER A 9 24.38 10.29 -8.30
N GLN A 10 25.25 9.33 -8.65
CA GLN A 10 25.67 8.30 -7.69
C GLN A 10 26.57 8.91 -6.62
N ALA A 11 27.48 9.80 -7.04
CA ALA A 11 28.34 10.53 -6.12
C ALA A 11 27.54 11.35 -5.10
N ASP A 12 26.50 12.07 -5.53
CA ASP A 12 25.65 12.84 -4.61
C ASP A 12 24.88 11.95 -3.64
N TRP A 13 24.44 10.77 -4.12
CA TRP A 13 23.72 9.80 -3.29
C TRP A 13 24.61 9.19 -2.21
N ASP A 14 25.85 8.84 -2.56
CA ASP A 14 26.82 8.23 -1.64
C ASP A 14 27.49 9.25 -0.71
N ALA A 15 27.48 10.53 -1.06
CA ALA A 15 28.02 11.62 -0.23
C ALA A 15 27.11 12.02 0.94
N VAL A 16 25.84 11.58 0.95
CA VAL A 16 24.92 11.87 2.06
C VAL A 16 25.30 11.04 3.27
N ASP A 17 25.90 11.69 4.26
CA ASP A 17 26.09 11.13 5.59
C ASP A 17 24.80 11.30 6.42
N SER A 18 24.16 10.19 6.77
CA SER A 18 22.94 10.17 7.60
C SER A 18 23.29 9.52 8.94
N PRO A 19 23.67 10.32 9.97
CA PRO A 19 24.02 9.79 11.28
C PRO A 19 22.82 9.05 11.90
N GLU A 20 23.12 8.08 12.77
CA GLU A 20 22.08 7.39 13.52
C GLU A 20 21.39 8.34 14.50
N LEU A 21 20.07 8.21 14.62
CA LEU A 21 19.29 8.97 15.58
C LEU A 21 19.65 8.54 17.01
N THR A 22 20.12 9.48 17.84
CA THR A 22 20.45 9.18 19.23
C THR A 22 19.22 9.29 20.14
N PRO A 23 19.25 8.70 21.36
CA PRO A 23 18.18 8.88 22.34
C PRO A 23 17.88 10.36 22.67
N GLU A 24 18.91 11.21 22.69
CA GLU A 24 18.77 12.65 22.91
C GLU A 24 18.02 13.34 21.76
N ASP A 25 18.19 12.85 20.53
CA ASP A 25 17.44 13.35 19.38
C ASP A 25 15.96 13.00 19.50
N PHE A 26 15.64 11.76 19.91
CA PHE A 26 14.26 11.35 20.18
C PHE A 26 13.60 12.21 21.25
N ALA A 27 14.33 12.58 22.31
CA ALA A 27 13.81 13.45 23.37
C ALA A 27 13.45 14.86 22.88
N LYS A 28 14.09 15.34 21.80
CA LYS A 28 13.83 16.66 21.20
C LYS A 28 12.73 16.63 20.12
N MET A 29 12.28 15.46 19.69
CA MET A 29 11.26 15.36 18.64
C MET A 29 9.93 15.92 19.12
N ARG A 30 9.30 16.72 18.26
CA ARG A 30 8.00 17.36 18.51
C ARG A 30 6.96 16.87 17.51
N PRO A 31 5.67 16.83 17.87
CA PRO A 31 4.60 16.50 16.93
C PRO A 31 4.62 17.43 15.70
N ALA A 32 4.47 16.86 14.51
CA ALA A 32 4.47 17.62 13.26
C ALA A 32 3.43 18.75 13.24
N ARG A 33 2.27 18.54 13.88
CA ARG A 33 1.23 19.58 14.01
C ARG A 33 1.71 20.82 14.78
N GLU A 34 2.68 20.69 15.66
CA GLU A 34 3.18 21.81 16.47
C GLU A 34 4.26 22.56 15.72
N VAL A 35 5.15 21.84 15.02
CA VAL A 35 6.27 22.44 14.31
C VAL A 35 5.86 23.00 12.94
N LEU A 36 5.03 22.29 12.17
CA LEU A 36 4.76 22.67 10.78
C LEU A 36 4.06 24.02 10.64
N TYR A 37 3.21 24.43 11.60
CA TYR A 37 2.64 25.78 11.61
C TYR A 37 3.64 26.87 12.01
N GLU A 38 4.73 26.52 12.71
CA GLU A 38 5.80 27.48 13.06
C GLU A 38 6.71 27.76 11.85
N ILE A 39 6.95 26.74 11.01
CA ILE A 39 7.95 26.82 9.93
C ILE A 39 7.38 26.99 8.52
N LEU A 40 6.08 26.74 8.31
CA LEU A 40 5.43 26.85 7.01
C LEU A 40 4.19 27.76 7.07
N PRO A 41 3.78 28.36 5.93
CA PRO A 41 2.48 29.01 5.82
C PRO A 41 1.36 28.05 6.20
N ARG A 42 0.31 28.59 6.81
CA ARG A 42 -0.82 27.81 7.35
C ARG A 42 -1.44 26.87 6.31
N GLU A 43 -1.63 27.36 5.08
CA GLU A 43 -2.18 26.58 3.98
C GLU A 43 -1.33 25.35 3.64
N THR A 44 0.00 25.53 3.54
CA THR A 44 0.94 24.43 3.25
C THR A 44 1.01 23.43 4.40
N ALA A 45 1.03 23.92 5.64
CA ALA A 45 0.99 23.06 6.82
C ALA A 45 -0.30 22.23 6.88
N ASP A 46 -1.45 22.84 6.59
CA ASP A 46 -2.75 22.16 6.52
C ASP A 46 -2.77 21.08 5.44
N GLU A 47 -2.20 21.34 4.25
CA GLU A 47 -2.10 20.34 3.18
C GLU A 47 -1.28 19.11 3.60
N LEU A 48 -0.14 19.34 4.26
CA LEU A 48 0.76 18.26 4.71
C LEU A 48 0.17 17.46 5.90
N LEU A 49 -0.54 18.14 6.80
CA LEU A 49 -1.19 17.52 7.95
C LEU A 49 -2.52 16.83 7.60
N THR A 50 -3.11 17.18 6.46
CA THR A 50 -4.29 16.49 5.95
C THR A 50 -3.91 15.04 5.65
N LYS A 51 -4.48 14.09 6.40
CA LYS A 51 -4.34 12.67 6.12
C LYS A 51 -4.73 12.42 4.67
N LYS A 52 -3.75 12.14 3.79
CA LYS A 52 -4.01 11.53 2.50
C LYS A 52 -4.73 10.22 2.78
N ARG A 53 -6.05 10.24 2.64
CA ARG A 53 -6.90 9.09 2.91
C ARG A 53 -6.38 7.98 2.01
N GLY A 54 -5.84 6.92 2.60
CA GLY A 54 -5.56 5.68 1.88
C GLY A 54 -6.84 5.16 1.22
N ARG A 55 -6.74 4.03 0.51
CA ARG A 55 -7.91 3.39 -0.12
C ARG A 55 -9.10 3.41 0.87
N PRO A 56 -10.24 4.01 0.52
CA PRO A 56 -11.38 4.08 1.42
C PRO A 56 -11.72 2.69 1.98
N PRO A 57 -12.00 2.58 3.29
CA PRO A 57 -12.38 1.31 3.87
C PRO A 57 -13.63 0.78 3.16
N THR A 58 -13.52 -0.42 2.59
CA THR A 58 -14.64 -1.09 1.93
C THR A 58 -15.53 -1.75 2.99
N LYS A 59 -16.85 -1.54 2.95
CA LYS A 59 -17.81 -2.12 3.91
C LYS A 59 -17.73 -3.64 4.01
N THR A 60 -17.39 -4.30 2.90
CA THR A 60 -17.28 -5.77 2.79
C THR A 60 -15.97 -6.14 2.08
N PRO A 61 -14.84 -6.20 2.80
CA PRO A 61 -13.56 -6.57 2.20
C PRO A 61 -13.56 -8.04 1.75
N LYS A 62 -12.86 -8.32 0.65
CA LYS A 62 -12.59 -9.70 0.23
C LYS A 62 -11.72 -10.38 1.30
N LYS A 63 -12.06 -11.61 1.69
CA LYS A 63 -11.25 -12.41 2.61
C LYS A 63 -10.21 -13.19 1.82
N SER A 64 -8.94 -13.06 2.19
CA SER A 64 -7.89 -13.91 1.66
C SER A 64 -8.01 -15.30 2.30
N VAL A 65 -8.20 -16.32 1.48
CA VAL A 65 -8.31 -17.72 1.92
C VAL A 65 -7.29 -18.55 1.16
N ASN A 66 -6.74 -19.57 1.81
CA ASN A 66 -5.88 -20.55 1.18
C ASN A 66 -6.72 -21.77 0.80
N ILE A 67 -6.97 -21.96 -0.50
CA ILE A 67 -7.72 -23.09 -1.05
C ILE A 67 -6.86 -23.81 -2.09
N ARG A 68 -6.98 -25.13 -2.16
CA ARG A 68 -6.38 -25.95 -3.22
C ARG A 68 -7.41 -26.09 -4.33
N LEU A 69 -7.01 -25.74 -5.55
CA LEU A 69 -7.81 -25.90 -6.76
C LEU A 69 -7.15 -26.95 -7.66
N ALA A 70 -7.96 -27.63 -8.47
CA ALA A 70 -7.42 -28.56 -9.46
C ALA A 70 -6.47 -27.83 -10.45
N PRO A 71 -5.37 -28.46 -10.89
CA PRO A 71 -4.35 -27.79 -11.71
C PRO A 71 -4.87 -27.25 -13.04
N ASP A 72 -5.80 -27.96 -13.67
CA ASP A 72 -6.47 -27.61 -14.92
C ASP A 72 -7.32 -26.34 -14.76
N ILE A 73 -8.11 -26.24 -13.68
CA ILE A 73 -8.90 -25.05 -13.35
C ILE A 73 -7.97 -23.86 -13.15
N LEU A 74 -6.90 -24.04 -12.37
CA LEU A 74 -5.93 -22.97 -12.10
C LEU A 74 -5.27 -22.49 -13.39
N ALA A 75 -4.86 -23.41 -14.27
CA ALA A 75 -4.24 -23.10 -15.56
C ALA A 75 -5.21 -22.33 -16.47
N ALA A 76 -6.46 -22.78 -16.58
CA ALA A 76 -7.50 -22.15 -17.39
C ALA A 76 -7.78 -20.70 -16.97
N PHE A 77 -7.86 -20.42 -15.67
CA PHE A 77 -8.04 -19.04 -15.21
C PHE A 77 -6.76 -18.22 -15.39
N LYS A 78 -5.57 -18.76 -15.04
CA LYS A 78 -4.31 -18.01 -15.15
C LYS A 78 -3.98 -17.61 -16.59
N SER A 79 -4.32 -18.43 -17.59
CA SER A 79 -4.09 -18.11 -19.01
C SER A 79 -4.84 -16.85 -19.46
N THR A 80 -5.92 -16.46 -18.77
CA THR A 80 -6.64 -15.20 -19.04
C THR A 80 -5.87 -13.94 -18.63
N GLY A 81 -4.72 -14.08 -17.96
CA GLY A 81 -3.86 -12.97 -17.57
C GLY A 81 -4.35 -12.18 -16.35
N LYS A 82 -4.03 -10.88 -16.32
CA LYS A 82 -4.34 -9.99 -15.19
C LYS A 82 -5.83 -10.03 -14.85
N GLY A 83 -6.15 -10.25 -13.58
CA GLY A 83 -7.53 -10.32 -13.08
C GLY A 83 -8.14 -11.72 -13.05
N TRP A 84 -7.37 -12.78 -13.32
CA TRP A 84 -7.87 -14.17 -13.22
C TRP A 84 -8.48 -14.53 -11.86
N GLN A 85 -7.95 -13.99 -10.76
CA GLN A 85 -8.51 -14.16 -9.41
C GLN A 85 -9.91 -13.54 -9.27
N THR A 86 -10.17 -12.41 -9.93
CA THR A 86 -11.51 -11.80 -9.96
C THR A 86 -12.45 -12.63 -10.83
N ARG A 87 -11.96 -13.21 -11.93
CA ARG A 87 -12.75 -14.09 -12.78
C ARG A 87 -13.21 -15.36 -12.06
N ILE A 88 -12.34 -16.01 -11.28
CA ILE A 88 -12.74 -17.18 -10.49
C ILE A 88 -13.73 -16.81 -9.37
N ASP A 89 -13.56 -15.69 -8.68
CA ASP A 89 -14.54 -15.18 -7.69
C ASP A 89 -15.91 -14.93 -8.34
N ASN A 90 -15.95 -14.34 -9.53
CA ASN A 90 -17.20 -14.14 -10.28
C ASN A 90 -17.83 -15.47 -10.72
N ALA A 91 -17.04 -16.44 -11.17
CA ALA A 91 -17.54 -17.76 -11.54
C ALA A 91 -18.18 -18.49 -10.33
N LEU A 92 -17.54 -18.42 -9.16
CA LEU A 92 -18.08 -18.99 -7.93
C LEU A 92 -19.38 -18.28 -7.49
N ARG A 93 -19.44 -16.95 -7.62
CA ARG A 93 -20.66 -16.18 -7.36
C ARG A 93 -21.81 -16.56 -8.29
N ASP A 94 -21.49 -16.78 -9.56
CA ASP A 94 -22.49 -17.17 -10.56
C ASP A 94 -23.01 -18.59 -10.30
N TRP A 95 -22.11 -19.52 -9.99
CA TRP A 95 -22.46 -20.88 -9.58
C TRP A 95 -23.44 -20.90 -8.40
N LEU A 96 -23.21 -20.05 -7.39
CA LEU A 96 -24.06 -19.90 -6.20
C LEU A 96 -25.47 -19.35 -6.48
N LYS A 97 -25.73 -18.75 -7.65
CA LYS A 97 -27.10 -18.31 -8.01
C LYS A 97 -28.01 -19.50 -8.32
N GLY A 98 -27.45 -20.58 -8.85
CA GLY A 98 -28.19 -21.77 -9.28
C GLY A 98 -28.00 -22.99 -8.40
N HIS A 99 -26.99 -22.98 -7.51
CA HIS A 99 -26.62 -24.14 -6.71
C HIS A 99 -26.50 -23.76 -5.23
N LYS A 100 -26.85 -24.70 -4.37
CA LYS A 100 -26.56 -24.60 -2.94
C LYS A 100 -25.26 -25.32 -2.64
N PRO A 101 -24.30 -24.68 -1.96
CA PRO A 101 -23.19 -25.42 -1.38
C PRO A 101 -23.76 -26.40 -0.35
N ALA A 102 -23.23 -27.63 -0.33
CA ALA A 102 -23.65 -28.69 0.58
C ALA A 102 -23.35 -28.33 2.05
#